data_AF-A0A2S2CKG0-F1
#
_entry.id   AF-A0A2S2CKG0-F1
#
_cell.length_a   1.000
_cell.length_b   1.000
_cell.length_c   1.000
_cell.angle_alpha   90.00
_cell.angle_beta   90.00
_cell.angle_gamma   90.00
#
_symmetry.space_group_name_H-M   'P 1'
#
loop_
_entity.id
_entity.type
_entity.pdbx_description
1 polymer ?
#
loop_
_entity_poly.entity_id
_entity_poly.type
_entity_poly.pdbx_seq_one_letter_code
_entity_poly.pdbx_strand_id
1 'polypeptide(L)'
;MSPRPRTRPASEALFRLEVKIGQRSAGRSAVAAAAYRAGTRLKDARTGRTYDYSRKQGIAATFVVAPPGAPEWAYDRAELWSRVELAEKHPRAATFREVLVSLPRELPPGEREEFVRRAIAPYVAAGAIADVALHEPAAADGDEQPHAHVLLTPRALDASRDTGFAKAKNATLEAMFESGGRHGGAPGEALRRERARWCEEINNTLRAVGSVARADHRSRAERGLSDAPEPLVGERDTARWRRQRDAGKPPQPSRRQQHVGAVRARRRAETALLTTELSVAREDPLMKTKQGTKVELLRHRFPDLDLADAASALHMVDVSKADRTRILTTGGGWVEVDHGGGAIRQYGNRDLVAADLARRLADAQGWEQDTVEWLPPALRAGRGPAQSPPTPEQRHSLAERWRERGYTDVTEARDGVWIGVGAARLQDTGNRVTVHGRVNDDAIRALAGKAKEEWGGRMEIWGPDDFKARAWLEAQRQGVVVTNFEPPERVREAWEREQAKTATARAAVGRVEDRAATARECLAYLRGESEDPPTPELGAYFDTLPKADRGRLAGKEPYELVPEVQEWQRRGVALAAEQPAAGPAAPKPTTPGRRPADAEDDGPAPPYGPPPPAPR
;
A
#
# COMPACT_ATOMS: atom_id res chain seq x y z
N MET A 1 -4.27 -37.87 -11.34
CA MET A 1 -4.00 -36.55 -10.76
C MET A 1 -5.03 -35.57 -11.30
N SER A 2 -6.01 -35.15 -10.49
CA SER A 2 -6.99 -34.16 -10.94
C SER A 2 -6.29 -32.80 -11.16
N PRO A 3 -6.53 -32.11 -12.28
CA PRO A 3 -5.98 -30.77 -12.48
C PRO A 3 -6.51 -29.85 -11.39
N ARG A 4 -5.61 -29.08 -10.77
CA ARG A 4 -6.00 -28.06 -9.78
C ARG A 4 -6.96 -27.05 -10.45
N PRO A 5 -7.99 -26.57 -9.74
CA PRO A 5 -8.96 -25.65 -10.32
C PRO A 5 -8.24 -24.37 -10.78
N ARG A 6 -8.46 -23.98 -12.04
CA ARG A 6 -8.07 -22.65 -12.54
C ARG A 6 -8.76 -21.61 -11.66
N THR A 7 -8.00 -20.71 -11.04
CA THR A 7 -8.55 -19.62 -10.22
C THR A 7 -9.32 -18.58 -11.04
N ARG A 8 -9.23 -18.63 -12.38
CA ARG A 8 -9.89 -17.73 -13.32
C ARG A 8 -10.82 -18.53 -14.25
N PRO A 9 -12.00 -17.98 -14.62
CA PRO A 9 -12.88 -18.61 -15.61
C PRO A 9 -12.15 -18.89 -16.93
N ALA A 10 -12.54 -19.94 -17.65
CA ALA A 10 -11.93 -20.28 -18.95
C ALA A 10 -12.08 -19.17 -20.01
N SER A 11 -13.06 -18.30 -19.84
CA SER A 11 -13.32 -17.12 -20.69
C SER A 11 -12.46 -15.89 -20.33
N GLU A 12 -11.62 -15.93 -19.29
CA GLU A 12 -10.82 -14.78 -18.86
C GLU A 12 -9.30 -15.01 -18.99
N ALA A 13 -8.63 -14.08 -19.67
CA ALA A 13 -7.18 -14.03 -19.81
C ALA A 13 -6.56 -13.02 -18.83
N LEU A 14 -5.31 -13.27 -18.41
CA LEU A 14 -4.58 -12.37 -17.53
C LEU A 14 -4.16 -11.12 -18.30
N PHE A 15 -4.42 -9.94 -17.74
CA PHE A 15 -3.91 -8.68 -18.27
C PHE A 15 -3.15 -7.91 -17.20
N ARG A 16 -1.89 -7.61 -17.49
CA ARG A 16 -1.08 -6.69 -16.71
C ARG A 16 -0.18 -5.93 -17.66
N LEU A 17 -0.23 -4.61 -17.57
CA LEU A 17 0.70 -3.70 -18.24
C LEU A 17 1.19 -2.66 -17.23
N GLU A 18 2.50 -2.48 -17.17
CA GLU A 18 3.16 -1.52 -16.29
C GLU A 18 4.21 -0.74 -17.10
N VAL A 19 4.21 0.59 -16.98
CA VAL A 19 5.20 1.45 -17.65
C VAL A 19 6.05 2.16 -16.60
N LYS A 20 7.37 2.14 -16.79
CA LYS A 20 8.36 2.74 -15.88
C LYS A 20 9.37 3.57 -16.65
N ILE A 21 10.01 4.50 -15.94
CA ILE A 21 11.14 5.27 -16.46
C ILE A 21 12.37 4.92 -15.63
N GLY A 22 13.46 4.54 -16.30
CA GLY A 22 14.77 4.42 -15.70
C GLY A 22 15.39 5.80 -15.54
N GLN A 23 15.51 6.31 -14.31
CA GLN A 23 16.14 7.60 -14.04
C GLN A 23 17.51 7.45 -13.40
N ARG A 24 18.51 8.14 -13.96
CA ARG A 24 19.88 8.15 -13.44
C ARG A 24 19.95 8.63 -11.99
N SER A 25 19.16 9.65 -11.62
CA SER A 25 19.08 10.17 -10.25
C SER A 25 18.50 9.18 -9.24
N ALA A 26 17.76 8.17 -9.69
CA ALA A 26 17.28 7.06 -8.87
C ALA A 26 18.27 5.86 -8.88
N GLY A 27 19.47 6.08 -9.41
CA GLY A 27 20.53 5.09 -9.60
C GLY A 27 20.41 4.24 -10.86
N ARG A 28 19.32 4.34 -11.62
CA ARG A 28 19.06 3.42 -12.73
C ARG A 28 20.09 3.55 -13.84
N SER A 29 20.53 2.42 -14.39
CA SER A 29 21.38 2.35 -15.58
C SER A 29 20.70 1.53 -16.67
N ALA A 30 20.71 2.03 -17.90
CA ALA A 30 20.13 1.35 -19.04
C ALA A 30 20.90 0.06 -19.38
N VAL A 31 22.24 0.09 -19.29
CA VAL A 31 23.09 -1.09 -19.52
C VAL A 31 22.84 -2.16 -18.46
N ALA A 32 22.77 -1.77 -17.18
CA ALA A 32 22.44 -2.71 -16.10
C ALA A 32 21.05 -3.31 -16.27
N ALA A 33 20.07 -2.47 -16.64
CA ALA A 33 18.71 -2.91 -16.89
C ALA A 33 18.67 -3.92 -18.04
N ALA A 34 19.23 -3.59 -19.19
CA ALA A 34 19.27 -4.46 -20.37
C ALA A 34 19.96 -5.80 -20.07
N ALA A 35 21.12 -5.78 -19.42
CA ALA A 35 21.84 -7.00 -19.02
C ALA A 35 20.97 -7.91 -18.14
N TYR A 36 20.28 -7.31 -17.16
CA TYR A 36 19.41 -8.04 -16.24
C TYR A 36 18.21 -8.68 -16.91
N ARG A 37 17.52 -7.95 -17.82
CA ARG A 37 16.34 -8.48 -18.52
C ARG A 37 16.75 -9.53 -19.54
N ALA A 38 17.81 -9.29 -20.30
CA ALA A 38 18.28 -10.22 -21.32
C ALA A 38 19.04 -11.43 -20.73
N GLY A 39 19.42 -11.38 -19.45
CA GLY A 39 20.24 -12.43 -18.83
C GLY A 39 21.62 -12.52 -19.48
N THR A 40 22.22 -11.39 -19.82
CA THR A 40 23.51 -11.33 -20.51
C THR A 40 24.57 -10.60 -19.68
N ARG A 41 25.81 -10.63 -20.18
CA ARG A 41 26.93 -9.86 -19.64
C ARG A 41 27.19 -8.65 -20.51
N LEU A 42 26.95 -7.44 -20.00
CA LEU A 42 27.17 -6.18 -20.72
C LEU A 42 28.15 -5.28 -19.97
N LYS A 43 29.00 -4.56 -20.72
CA LYS A 43 29.90 -3.54 -20.18
C LYS A 43 29.36 -2.16 -20.54
N ASP A 44 29.24 -1.27 -19.54
CA ASP A 44 28.88 0.12 -19.73
C ASP A 44 30.12 0.91 -20.18
N ALA A 45 30.12 1.39 -21.42
CA ALA A 45 31.25 2.14 -21.97
C ALA A 45 31.51 3.47 -21.24
N ARG A 46 30.50 4.06 -20.59
CA ARG A 46 30.63 5.33 -19.86
C ARG A 46 31.37 5.15 -18.53
N THR A 47 31.10 4.05 -17.82
CA THR A 47 31.68 3.79 -16.47
C THR A 47 32.77 2.73 -16.45
N GLY A 48 32.91 1.96 -17.54
CA GLY A 48 33.78 0.78 -17.61
C GLY A 48 33.27 -0.44 -16.84
N ARG A 49 32.17 -0.32 -16.09
CA ARG A 49 31.61 -1.40 -15.26
C ARG A 49 30.96 -2.48 -16.09
N THR A 50 31.03 -3.72 -15.61
CA THR A 50 30.41 -4.88 -16.25
C THR A 50 29.30 -5.44 -15.36
N TYR A 51 28.12 -5.66 -15.95
CA TYR A 51 27.00 -6.32 -15.30
C TYR A 51 26.84 -7.71 -15.91
N ASP A 52 26.97 -8.74 -15.10
CA ASP A 52 26.89 -10.13 -15.54
C ASP A 52 25.68 -10.84 -14.93
N TYR A 53 24.66 -11.03 -15.76
CA TYR A 53 23.46 -11.79 -15.43
C TYR A 53 23.30 -13.03 -16.30
N SER A 54 24.39 -13.53 -16.89
CA SER A 54 24.44 -14.75 -17.73
C SER A 54 23.86 -16.01 -17.07
N ARG A 55 23.80 -16.02 -15.74
CA ARG A 55 23.24 -17.13 -14.95
C ARG A 55 21.71 -17.06 -14.76
N LYS A 56 21.03 -16.02 -15.29
CA LYS A 56 19.59 -15.88 -15.15
C LYS A 56 18.88 -16.93 -16.01
N GLN A 57 17.85 -17.55 -15.45
CA GLN A 57 17.02 -18.56 -16.11
C GLN A 57 15.61 -18.03 -16.36
N GLY A 58 14.84 -18.76 -17.18
CA GLY A 58 13.44 -18.43 -17.49
C GLY A 58 13.30 -17.32 -18.54
N ILE A 59 14.30 -17.16 -19.40
CA ILE A 59 14.26 -16.26 -20.55
C ILE A 59 14.01 -17.11 -21.79
N ALA A 60 12.92 -16.86 -22.49
CA ALA A 60 12.49 -17.61 -23.66
C ALA A 60 13.09 -17.05 -24.96
N ALA A 61 13.11 -15.73 -25.11
CA ALA A 61 13.72 -15.06 -26.26
C ALA A 61 14.19 -13.65 -25.89
N THR A 62 15.18 -13.16 -26.63
CA THR A 62 15.60 -11.74 -26.57
C THR A 62 15.88 -11.23 -27.96
N PHE A 63 15.45 -10.02 -28.28
CA PHE A 63 15.68 -9.42 -29.59
C PHE A 63 15.59 -7.90 -29.51
N VAL A 64 16.23 -7.22 -30.46
CA VAL A 64 16.16 -5.77 -30.59
C VAL A 64 15.42 -5.44 -31.89
N VAL A 65 14.48 -4.50 -31.82
CA VAL A 65 13.75 -3.97 -32.98
C VAL A 65 14.05 -2.48 -33.08
N ALA A 66 14.58 -2.07 -34.23
CA ALA A 66 14.96 -0.69 -34.51
C ALA A 66 14.20 -0.15 -35.74
N PRO A 67 14.10 1.18 -35.90
CA PRO A 67 13.49 1.79 -37.08
C PRO A 67 14.20 1.37 -38.38
N PRO A 68 13.50 1.38 -39.54
CA PRO A 68 14.14 1.12 -40.83
C PRO A 68 15.36 2.01 -41.07
N GLY A 69 16.43 1.43 -41.63
CA GLY A 69 17.69 2.15 -41.87
C GLY A 69 18.53 2.39 -40.60
N ALA A 70 18.20 1.76 -39.47
CA ALA A 70 19.04 1.79 -38.29
C ALA A 70 20.43 1.20 -38.57
N PRO A 71 21.49 1.79 -38.00
CA PRO A 71 22.85 1.27 -38.14
C PRO A 71 23.01 -0.07 -37.41
N GLU A 72 23.97 -0.89 -37.84
CA GLU A 72 24.17 -2.25 -37.33
C GLU A 72 24.35 -2.29 -35.80
N TRP A 73 25.05 -1.31 -35.22
CA TRP A 73 25.24 -1.21 -33.77
C TRP A 73 23.92 -1.07 -32.99
N ALA A 74 22.83 -0.61 -33.62
CA ALA A 74 21.53 -0.47 -32.95
C ALA A 74 20.95 -1.82 -32.55
N TYR A 75 21.39 -2.91 -33.20
CA TYR A 75 20.96 -4.29 -32.90
C TYR A 75 21.89 -5.00 -31.92
N ASP A 76 23.11 -4.48 -31.71
CA ASP A 76 23.98 -4.93 -30.63
C ASP A 76 23.57 -4.28 -29.30
N ARG A 77 23.12 -5.11 -28.35
CA ARG A 77 22.60 -4.64 -27.06
C ARG A 77 23.64 -3.90 -26.23
N ALA A 78 24.91 -4.29 -26.29
CA ALA A 78 25.97 -3.65 -25.51
C ALA A 78 26.27 -2.25 -26.05
N GLU A 79 26.40 -2.13 -27.37
CA GLU A 79 26.59 -0.86 -28.06
C GLU A 79 25.39 0.07 -27.91
N LEU A 80 24.17 -0.44 -28.16
CA LEU A 80 22.93 0.30 -28.05
C LEU A 80 22.83 1.02 -26.69
N TRP A 81 22.88 0.27 -25.60
CA TRP A 81 22.65 0.85 -24.28
C TRP A 81 23.84 1.66 -23.77
N SER A 82 25.06 1.36 -24.21
CA SER A 82 26.23 2.20 -23.94
C SER A 82 26.13 3.55 -24.65
N ARG A 83 25.68 3.58 -25.92
CA ARG A 83 25.46 4.82 -26.67
C ARG A 83 24.32 5.66 -26.07
N VAL A 84 23.26 5.02 -25.60
CA VAL A 84 22.20 5.70 -24.83
C VAL A 84 22.76 6.33 -23.56
N GLU A 85 23.55 5.59 -22.78
CA GLU A 85 24.18 6.09 -21.55
C GLU A 85 25.11 7.30 -21.81
N LEU A 86 25.86 7.28 -22.92
CA LEU A 86 26.72 8.38 -23.35
C LEU A 86 25.92 9.60 -23.87
N ALA A 87 24.79 9.37 -24.54
CA ALA A 87 23.90 10.43 -25.02
C ALA A 87 23.19 11.16 -23.87
N GLU A 88 22.91 10.46 -22.76
CA GLU A 88 22.25 11.01 -21.57
C GLU A 88 23.20 11.72 -20.61
N LYS A 89 23.57 12.95 -20.97
CA LYS A 89 24.57 13.77 -20.26
C LYS A 89 24.09 14.43 -18.96
N HIS A 90 22.80 14.37 -18.64
CA HIS A 90 22.26 15.04 -17.45
C HIS A 90 22.16 14.07 -16.24
N PRO A 91 22.52 14.51 -15.01
CA PRO A 91 22.45 13.65 -13.81
C PRO A 91 21.05 13.12 -13.48
N ARG A 92 20.00 13.84 -13.91
CA ARG A 92 18.58 13.44 -13.76
C ARG A 92 17.98 12.86 -15.04
N ALA A 93 18.80 12.44 -16.01
CA ALA A 93 18.31 11.92 -17.26
C ALA A 93 17.44 10.65 -17.07
N ALA A 94 16.34 10.59 -17.81
CA ALA A 94 15.62 9.35 -18.08
C ALA A 94 16.40 8.57 -19.16
N THR A 95 17.03 7.47 -18.78
CA THR A 95 17.92 6.68 -19.64
C THR A 95 17.19 5.63 -20.46
N PHE A 96 16.04 5.16 -20.00
CA PHE A 96 15.15 4.29 -20.76
C PHE A 96 13.73 4.39 -20.26
N ARG A 97 12.77 3.95 -21.07
CA ARG A 97 11.40 3.64 -20.64
C ARG A 97 11.20 2.13 -20.72
N GLU A 98 10.56 1.53 -19.73
CA GLU A 98 10.27 0.09 -19.69
C GLU A 98 8.76 -0.11 -19.76
N VAL A 99 8.30 -0.92 -20.72
CA VAL A 99 6.95 -1.46 -20.80
C VAL A 99 7.03 -2.93 -20.40
N LEU A 100 6.39 -3.30 -19.30
CA LEU A 100 6.25 -4.67 -18.82
C LEU A 100 4.83 -5.14 -19.09
N VAL A 101 4.68 -6.22 -19.85
CA VAL A 101 3.37 -6.80 -20.20
C VAL A 101 3.33 -8.29 -19.87
N SER A 102 2.26 -8.74 -19.22
CA SER A 102 1.97 -10.17 -19.08
C SER A 102 1.34 -10.71 -20.36
N LEU A 103 1.82 -11.86 -20.81
CA LEU A 103 1.26 -12.59 -21.94
C LEU A 103 0.29 -13.64 -21.38
N PRO A 104 -0.93 -13.76 -21.93
CA PRO A 104 -1.84 -14.85 -21.54
C PRO A 104 -1.25 -16.22 -21.86
N ARG A 105 -1.51 -17.23 -21.03
CA ARG A 105 -1.07 -18.63 -21.30
C ARG A 105 -1.77 -19.22 -22.51
N GLU A 106 -2.97 -18.69 -22.79
CA GLU A 106 -3.78 -19.02 -23.95
C GLU A 106 -3.15 -18.54 -25.26
N LEU A 107 -2.10 -17.70 -25.20
CA LEU A 107 -1.25 -17.38 -26.34
C LEU A 107 -0.16 -18.45 -26.48
N PRO A 108 -0.14 -19.23 -27.59
CA PRO A 108 0.84 -20.31 -27.78
C PRO A 108 2.28 -19.78 -27.74
N PRO A 109 3.26 -20.52 -27.18
CA PRO A 109 4.65 -20.09 -27.11
C PRO A 109 5.24 -19.60 -28.45
N GLY A 110 4.94 -20.30 -29.54
CA GLY A 110 5.41 -19.93 -30.89
C GLY A 110 4.89 -18.58 -31.43
N GLU A 111 3.77 -18.07 -30.89
CA GLU A 111 3.15 -16.81 -31.32
C GLU A 111 3.59 -15.61 -30.47
N ARG A 112 4.24 -15.84 -29.32
CA ARG A 112 4.54 -14.80 -28.31
C ARG A 112 5.50 -13.74 -28.86
N GLU A 113 6.54 -14.15 -29.57
CA GLU A 113 7.50 -13.21 -30.15
C GLU A 113 6.87 -12.33 -31.22
N GLU A 114 6.18 -12.93 -32.19
CA GLU A 114 5.54 -12.20 -33.29
C GLU A 114 4.44 -11.28 -32.77
N PHE A 115 3.67 -11.72 -31.77
CA PHE A 115 2.75 -10.85 -31.03
C PHE A 115 3.46 -9.61 -30.45
N VAL A 116 4.58 -9.79 -29.73
CA VAL A 116 5.28 -8.66 -29.12
C VAL A 116 5.87 -7.74 -30.19
N ARG A 117 6.40 -8.27 -31.30
CA ARG A 117 6.89 -7.47 -32.43
C ARG A 117 5.80 -6.58 -33.02
N ARG A 118 4.59 -7.11 -33.26
CA ARG A 118 3.45 -6.29 -33.69
C ARG A 118 3.06 -5.25 -32.65
N ALA A 119 2.96 -5.65 -31.39
CA ALA A 119 2.50 -4.76 -30.32
C ALA A 119 3.46 -3.58 -30.06
N ILE A 120 4.78 -3.73 -30.27
CA ILE A 120 5.76 -2.65 -30.12
C ILE A 120 5.96 -1.81 -31.40
N ALA A 121 5.40 -2.23 -32.54
CA ALA A 121 5.60 -1.56 -33.82
C ALA A 121 5.30 -0.04 -33.78
N PRO A 122 4.25 0.46 -33.08
CA PRO A 122 4.01 1.90 -32.98
C PRO A 122 5.13 2.68 -32.27
N TYR A 123 5.82 2.06 -31.30
CA TYR A 123 6.97 2.71 -30.65
C TYR A 123 8.17 2.82 -31.59
N VAL A 124 8.39 1.77 -32.40
CA VAL A 124 9.45 1.74 -33.42
C VAL A 124 9.14 2.74 -34.53
N ALA A 125 7.90 2.82 -34.98
CA ALA A 125 7.43 3.82 -35.93
C ALA A 125 7.56 5.26 -35.40
N ALA A 126 7.41 5.46 -34.08
CA ALA A 126 7.70 6.74 -33.43
C ALA A 126 9.19 7.06 -33.35
N GLY A 127 10.08 6.17 -33.80
CA GLY A 127 11.54 6.38 -33.83
C GLY A 127 12.28 5.84 -32.61
N ALA A 128 11.64 5.04 -31.75
CA ALA A 128 12.33 4.36 -30.66
C ALA A 128 13.00 3.06 -31.14
N ILE A 129 14.11 2.68 -30.49
CA ILE A 129 14.60 1.31 -30.54
C ILE A 129 14.03 0.57 -29.33
N ALA A 130 13.53 -0.64 -29.56
CA ALA A 130 12.93 -1.50 -28.55
C ALA A 130 13.79 -2.75 -28.32
N ASP A 131 14.35 -2.88 -27.12
CA ASP A 131 15.03 -4.09 -26.66
C ASP A 131 14.08 -4.96 -25.83
N VAL A 132 13.81 -6.16 -26.30
CA VAL A 132 12.80 -7.07 -25.76
C VAL A 132 13.47 -8.27 -25.10
N ALA A 133 12.98 -8.62 -23.90
CA ALA A 133 13.22 -9.91 -23.28
C ALA A 133 11.89 -10.57 -22.89
N LEU A 134 11.62 -11.73 -23.48
CA LEU A 134 10.49 -12.60 -23.15
C LEU A 134 10.88 -13.55 -22.04
N HIS A 135 10.16 -13.52 -20.93
CA HIS A 135 10.40 -14.31 -19.74
C HIS A 135 9.26 -15.31 -19.54
N GLU A 136 9.59 -16.55 -19.21
CA GLU A 136 8.65 -17.64 -18.96
C GLU A 136 8.98 -18.40 -17.66
N PRO A 137 9.15 -17.72 -16.51
CA PRO A 137 9.29 -18.42 -15.25
C PRO A 137 7.97 -19.09 -14.91
N ALA A 138 7.98 -20.27 -14.28
CA ALA A 138 6.74 -20.77 -13.66
C ALA A 138 6.17 -19.82 -12.56
N ALA A 139 4.86 -19.70 -12.52
CA ALA A 139 4.07 -19.00 -11.54
C ALA A 139 3.92 -19.80 -10.23
N ALA A 140 3.23 -19.21 -9.26
CA ALA A 140 2.94 -19.82 -7.95
C ALA A 140 2.01 -21.04 -8.05
N ASP A 141 1.17 -21.11 -9.08
CA ASP A 141 0.31 -22.26 -9.37
C ASP A 141 1.07 -23.44 -10.03
N GLY A 142 2.31 -23.22 -10.46
CA GLY A 142 3.19 -24.22 -11.07
C GLY A 142 3.25 -24.19 -12.59
N ASP A 143 2.34 -23.45 -13.24
CA ASP A 143 2.30 -23.26 -14.69
C ASP A 143 3.20 -22.08 -15.13
N GLU A 144 3.35 -21.85 -16.44
CA GLU A 144 4.15 -20.73 -16.97
C GLU A 144 3.62 -19.34 -16.57
N GLN A 145 4.49 -18.35 -16.45
CA GLN A 145 4.14 -16.94 -16.28
C GLN A 145 4.77 -16.10 -17.41
N PRO A 146 4.30 -16.25 -18.66
CA PRO A 146 4.92 -15.57 -19.77
C PRO A 146 4.71 -14.05 -19.66
N HIS A 147 5.78 -13.28 -19.80
CA HIS A 147 5.75 -11.81 -19.80
C HIS A 147 6.90 -11.23 -20.62
N ALA A 148 6.71 -10.02 -21.14
CA ALA A 148 7.73 -9.32 -21.92
C ALA A 148 8.16 -8.06 -21.19
N HIS A 149 9.48 -7.88 -21.07
CA HIS A 149 10.10 -6.60 -20.76
C HIS A 149 10.50 -5.92 -22.06
N VAL A 150 10.05 -4.69 -22.30
CA VAL A 150 10.40 -3.89 -23.48
C VAL A 150 11.07 -2.60 -23.01
N LEU A 151 12.36 -2.47 -23.25
CA LEU A 151 13.12 -1.25 -22.98
C LEU A 151 13.15 -0.38 -24.25
N LEU A 152 12.70 0.87 -24.14
CA LEU A 152 12.61 1.83 -25.22
C LEU A 152 13.65 2.93 -25.05
N THR A 153 14.33 3.27 -26.15
CA THR A 153 15.28 4.40 -26.16
C THR A 153 14.54 5.72 -26.00
N PRO A 154 15.06 6.66 -25.19
CA PRO A 154 14.39 7.94 -24.93
C PRO A 154 14.59 8.97 -26.06
N ARG A 155 15.44 8.65 -27.04
CA ARG A 155 15.84 9.50 -28.16
C ARG A 155 15.74 8.71 -29.46
N ALA A 156 15.40 9.42 -30.54
CA ALA A 156 15.47 8.87 -31.88
C ALA A 156 16.92 8.81 -32.38
N LEU A 157 17.16 7.95 -33.37
CA LEU A 157 18.44 7.88 -34.05
C LEU A 157 18.75 9.17 -34.80
N ASP A 158 20.02 9.56 -34.80
CA ASP A 158 20.55 10.70 -35.55
C ASP A 158 22.00 10.38 -35.95
N ALA A 159 22.19 10.04 -37.22
CA ALA A 159 23.48 9.63 -37.77
C ALA A 159 24.52 10.76 -37.79
N SER A 160 24.10 12.03 -37.65
CA SER A 160 25.01 13.18 -37.61
C SER A 160 25.74 13.35 -36.27
N ARG A 161 25.41 12.52 -35.28
CA ARG A 161 25.88 12.65 -33.90
C ARG A 161 26.78 11.48 -33.54
N ASP A 162 27.85 11.74 -32.80
CA ASP A 162 28.82 10.71 -32.40
C ASP A 162 28.19 9.51 -31.67
N THR A 163 27.20 9.78 -30.81
CA THR A 163 26.48 8.71 -30.09
C THR A 163 25.43 8.01 -30.95
N GLY A 164 25.08 8.56 -32.12
CA GLY A 164 24.01 8.08 -33.00
C GLY A 164 22.61 8.43 -32.53
N PHE A 165 22.45 9.29 -31.52
CA PHE A 165 21.15 9.70 -30.96
C PHE A 165 20.97 11.21 -31.02
N ALA A 166 19.73 11.64 -31.30
CA ALA A 166 19.35 13.04 -31.42
C ALA A 166 19.57 13.85 -30.13
N LYS A 167 19.82 15.15 -30.27
CA LYS A 167 20.02 16.08 -29.14
C LYS A 167 18.74 16.28 -28.29
N ALA A 168 17.56 16.20 -28.90
CA ALA A 168 16.28 16.31 -28.19
C ALA A 168 15.75 14.93 -27.79
N LYS A 169 14.85 14.88 -26.80
CA LYS A 169 14.06 13.68 -26.49
C LYS A 169 13.07 13.42 -27.62
N ASN A 170 12.69 12.15 -27.79
CA ASN A 170 11.72 11.77 -28.79
C ASN A 170 10.31 12.20 -28.34
N ALA A 171 9.87 13.38 -28.79
CA ALA A 171 8.57 13.96 -28.43
C ALA A 171 7.39 13.06 -28.87
N THR A 172 7.47 12.44 -30.05
CA THR A 172 6.44 11.51 -30.54
C THR A 172 6.27 10.31 -29.61
N LEU A 173 7.38 9.73 -29.16
CA LEU A 173 7.35 8.65 -28.17
C LEU A 173 6.86 9.14 -26.80
N GLU A 174 7.27 10.33 -26.35
CA GLU A 174 6.83 10.88 -25.06
C GLU A 174 5.32 11.12 -25.00
N ALA A 175 4.72 11.64 -26.06
CA ALA A 175 3.28 11.87 -26.18
C ALA A 175 2.45 10.58 -26.01
N MET A 176 3.00 9.41 -26.39
CA MET A 176 2.33 8.12 -26.20
C MET A 176 2.17 7.73 -24.73
N PHE A 177 2.97 8.30 -23.82
CA PHE A 177 2.96 7.99 -22.39
C PHE A 177 2.70 9.21 -21.50
N GLU A 178 2.29 10.33 -22.09
CA GLU A 178 2.12 11.57 -21.37
C GLU A 178 0.96 11.46 -20.36
N SER A 179 1.30 11.61 -19.08
CA SER A 179 0.28 11.71 -18.04
C SER A 179 -0.31 13.11 -18.11
N GLY A 180 -1.55 13.24 -18.59
CA GLY A 180 -2.29 14.50 -18.56
C GLY A 180 -2.38 15.12 -17.15
N GLY A 181 -2.99 16.30 -17.05
CA GLY A 181 -3.14 17.06 -15.81
C GLY A 181 -2.46 18.42 -15.91
N ARG A 182 -1.24 18.56 -15.39
CA ARG A 182 -0.50 19.84 -15.35
C ARG A 182 -0.31 20.49 -16.75
N HIS A 183 -0.33 19.69 -17.81
CA HIS A 183 -0.14 20.12 -19.20
C HIS A 183 -1.43 20.00 -20.05
N GLY A 184 -2.60 19.79 -19.43
CA GLY A 184 -3.87 19.51 -20.11
C GLY A 184 -4.23 18.02 -20.13
N GLY A 185 -5.51 17.70 -20.41
CA GLY A 185 -6.02 16.32 -20.45
C GLY A 185 -6.21 15.67 -19.07
N ALA A 186 -6.81 14.48 -19.04
CA ALA A 186 -7.05 13.77 -17.78
C ALA A 186 -5.77 13.07 -17.27
N PRO A 187 -5.49 13.07 -15.96
CA PRO A 187 -4.36 12.32 -15.41
C PRO A 187 -4.33 10.87 -15.86
N GLY A 188 -3.20 10.45 -16.44
CA GLY A 188 -2.97 9.07 -16.91
C GLY A 188 -3.74 8.66 -18.17
N GLU A 189 -4.30 9.59 -18.93
CA GLU A 189 -5.10 9.30 -20.12
C GLU A 189 -4.32 8.55 -21.21
N ALA A 190 -3.10 8.99 -21.55
CA ALA A 190 -2.28 8.29 -22.55
C ALA A 190 -1.96 6.85 -22.11
N LEU A 191 -1.64 6.65 -20.82
CA LEU A 191 -1.41 5.32 -20.28
C LEU A 191 -2.67 4.44 -20.34
N ARG A 192 -3.87 5.00 -20.11
CA ARG A 192 -5.13 4.25 -20.28
C ARG A 192 -5.35 3.85 -21.73
N ARG A 193 -5.13 4.76 -22.70
CA ARG A 193 -5.17 4.41 -24.13
C ARG A 193 -4.19 3.31 -24.48
N GLU A 194 -2.98 3.38 -23.93
CA GLU A 194 -1.94 2.39 -24.18
C GLU A 194 -2.31 1.02 -23.62
N ARG A 195 -2.89 0.97 -22.41
CA ARG A 195 -3.43 -0.26 -21.83
C ARG A 195 -4.57 -0.84 -22.66
N ALA A 196 -5.46 0.01 -23.18
CA ALA A 196 -6.54 -0.42 -24.06
C ALA A 196 -6.00 -1.05 -25.36
N ARG A 197 -5.05 -0.38 -26.02
CA ARG A 197 -4.37 -0.86 -27.24
C ARG A 197 -3.74 -2.24 -27.04
N TRP A 198 -2.93 -2.41 -25.99
CA TRP A 198 -2.32 -3.71 -25.69
C TRP A 198 -3.36 -4.79 -25.40
N CYS A 199 -4.43 -4.45 -24.70
CA CYS A 199 -5.52 -5.39 -24.42
C CYS A 199 -6.25 -5.81 -25.70
N GLU A 200 -6.46 -4.88 -26.63
CA GLU A 200 -7.05 -5.16 -27.93
C GLU A 200 -6.15 -6.09 -28.76
N GLU A 201 -4.85 -5.81 -28.84
CA GLU A 201 -3.88 -6.68 -29.53
C GLU A 201 -3.84 -8.10 -28.95
N ILE A 202 -3.87 -8.22 -27.62
CA ILE A 202 -3.96 -9.51 -26.94
C ILE A 202 -5.25 -10.23 -27.36
N ASN A 203 -6.39 -9.55 -27.30
CA ASN A 203 -7.68 -10.14 -27.64
C ASN A 203 -7.79 -10.51 -29.12
N ASN A 204 -7.22 -9.72 -30.03
CA ASN A 204 -7.15 -10.03 -31.46
C ASN A 204 -6.35 -11.31 -31.68
N THR A 205 -5.22 -11.44 -31.02
CA THR A 205 -4.38 -12.64 -31.12
C THR A 205 -5.06 -13.87 -30.50
N LEU A 206 -5.71 -13.71 -29.34
CA LEU A 206 -6.50 -14.78 -28.72
C LEU A 206 -7.66 -15.26 -29.62
N ARG A 207 -8.32 -14.35 -30.35
CA ARG A 207 -9.32 -14.73 -31.37
C ARG A 207 -8.69 -15.52 -32.51
N ALA A 208 -7.55 -15.07 -33.04
CA ALA A 208 -6.88 -15.71 -34.17
C ALA A 208 -6.46 -17.16 -33.86
N VAL A 209 -6.06 -17.45 -32.62
CA VAL A 209 -5.68 -18.81 -32.17
C VAL A 209 -6.89 -19.64 -31.68
N GLY A 210 -8.12 -19.15 -31.88
CA GLY A 210 -9.35 -19.87 -31.50
C GLY A 210 -9.61 -19.94 -29.99
N SER A 211 -8.94 -19.11 -29.18
CA SER A 211 -9.17 -19.08 -27.73
C SER A 211 -10.47 -18.35 -27.41
N VAL A 212 -11.23 -18.88 -26.44
CA VAL A 212 -12.41 -18.24 -25.87
C VAL A 212 -12.05 -17.18 -24.81
N ALA A 213 -10.81 -17.17 -24.32
CA ALA A 213 -10.38 -16.29 -23.25
C ALA A 213 -10.23 -14.84 -23.73
N ARG A 214 -10.60 -13.86 -22.90
CA ARG A 214 -10.44 -12.43 -23.19
C ARG A 214 -9.78 -11.69 -22.03
N ALA A 215 -8.84 -10.82 -22.37
CA ALA A 215 -8.22 -9.87 -21.47
C ALA A 215 -9.12 -8.63 -21.31
N ASP A 216 -9.05 -8.00 -20.14
CA ASP A 216 -9.67 -6.70 -19.86
C ASP A 216 -8.68 -5.81 -19.12
N HIS A 217 -8.46 -4.60 -19.65
CA HIS A 217 -7.51 -3.63 -19.09
C HIS A 217 -8.08 -2.78 -17.96
N ARG A 218 -9.41 -2.76 -17.83
CA ARG A 218 -10.15 -2.02 -16.82
C ARG A 218 -9.92 -2.63 -15.45
N SER A 219 -10.02 -1.80 -14.42
CA SER A 219 -9.99 -2.24 -13.03
C SER A 219 -11.18 -3.16 -12.71
N ARG A 220 -11.06 -3.95 -11.64
CA ARG A 220 -12.19 -4.77 -11.13
C ARG A 220 -13.42 -3.91 -10.84
N ALA A 221 -13.23 -2.71 -10.28
CA ALA A 221 -14.30 -1.75 -10.03
C ALA A 221 -15.00 -1.27 -11.32
N GLU A 222 -14.24 -0.89 -12.35
CA GLU A 222 -14.78 -0.50 -13.66
C GLU A 222 -15.47 -1.67 -14.41
N ARG A 223 -15.14 -2.91 -14.06
CA ARG A 223 -15.80 -4.13 -14.54
C ARG A 223 -17.05 -4.50 -13.71
N GLY A 224 -17.37 -3.76 -12.65
CA GLY A 224 -18.48 -4.06 -11.75
C GLY A 224 -18.22 -5.26 -10.81
N LEU A 225 -16.96 -5.65 -10.60
CA LEU A 225 -16.58 -6.76 -9.73
C LEU A 225 -16.32 -6.26 -8.30
N SER A 226 -16.93 -6.91 -7.29
CA SER A 226 -16.87 -6.52 -5.88
C SER A 226 -15.58 -6.94 -5.16
N ASP A 227 -14.80 -7.87 -5.71
CA ASP A 227 -13.58 -8.36 -5.07
C ASP A 227 -12.39 -7.41 -5.23
N ALA A 228 -11.59 -7.28 -4.18
CA ALA A 228 -10.31 -6.59 -4.23
C ALA A 228 -9.32 -7.29 -5.19
N PRO A 229 -8.46 -6.55 -5.90
CA PRO A 229 -7.46 -7.14 -6.80
C PRO A 229 -6.43 -7.98 -6.05
N GLU A 230 -5.99 -9.07 -6.69
CA GLU A 230 -4.92 -9.92 -6.15
C GLU A 230 -3.58 -9.16 -6.12
N PRO A 231 -2.82 -9.26 -5.01
CA PRO A 231 -1.53 -8.58 -4.88
C PRO A 231 -0.43 -9.28 -5.71
N LEU A 232 0.49 -8.50 -6.30
CA LEU A 232 1.57 -9.00 -7.16
C LEU A 232 2.67 -9.72 -6.37
N VAL A 233 2.91 -11.00 -6.65
CA VAL A 233 4.04 -11.77 -6.13
C VAL A 233 5.29 -11.56 -7.00
N GLY A 234 6.45 -11.28 -6.38
CA GLY A 234 7.71 -11.04 -7.09
C GLY A 234 8.56 -12.31 -7.32
N GLU A 235 9.47 -12.24 -8.29
CA GLU A 235 10.31 -13.34 -8.81
C GLU A 235 11.12 -14.09 -7.72
N ARG A 236 11.65 -13.36 -6.73
CA ARG A 236 12.39 -13.95 -5.58
C ARG A 236 11.49 -14.74 -4.63
N ASP A 237 10.23 -14.34 -4.49
CA ASP A 237 9.27 -15.01 -3.60
C ASP A 237 8.75 -16.29 -4.25
N THR A 238 8.51 -16.27 -5.56
CA THR A 238 8.26 -17.47 -6.35
C THR A 238 9.41 -18.48 -6.22
N ALA A 239 10.66 -18.04 -6.33
CA ALA A 239 11.83 -18.90 -6.18
C ALA A 239 12.03 -19.43 -4.75
N ARG A 240 11.64 -18.64 -3.73
CA ARG A 240 11.64 -19.10 -2.33
C ARG A 240 10.54 -20.14 -2.09
N TRP A 241 9.34 -19.92 -2.62
CA TRP A 241 8.19 -20.83 -2.47
C TRP A 241 8.42 -22.16 -3.18
N ARG A 242 9.05 -22.16 -4.37
CA ARG A 242 9.47 -23.40 -5.04
C ARG A 242 10.43 -24.23 -4.20
N ARG A 243 11.49 -23.62 -3.68
CA ARG A 243 12.45 -24.30 -2.79
C ARG A 243 11.79 -24.90 -1.53
N GLN A 244 10.74 -24.26 -1.01
CA GLN A 244 10.00 -24.76 0.14
C GLN A 244 9.06 -25.91 -0.22
N ARG A 245 8.46 -25.87 -1.41
CA ARG A 245 7.62 -26.95 -1.96
C ARG A 245 8.45 -28.19 -2.30
N ASP A 246 9.60 -28.00 -2.95
CA ASP A 246 10.51 -29.07 -3.34
C ASP A 246 11.17 -29.74 -2.09
N ALA A 247 11.12 -29.07 -0.94
CA ALA A 247 11.51 -29.59 0.37
C ALA A 247 10.35 -30.25 1.17
N GLY A 248 9.21 -30.56 0.54
CA GLY A 248 8.13 -31.37 1.12
C GLY A 248 7.25 -30.71 2.18
N LYS A 249 7.29 -29.37 2.33
CA LYS A 249 6.44 -28.65 3.30
C LYS A 249 5.12 -28.21 2.63
N PRO A 250 3.93 -28.55 3.17
CA PRO A 250 2.66 -28.20 2.53
C PRO A 250 2.37 -26.69 2.67
N PRO A 251 1.84 -26.00 1.65
CA PRO A 251 1.43 -24.62 1.78
C PRO A 251 -0.05 -24.52 2.15
N GLN A 252 -0.38 -23.86 3.25
CA GLN A 252 -1.58 -23.04 3.33
C GLN A 252 -1.31 -21.74 4.09
N PRO A 253 -1.07 -20.63 3.38
CA PRO A 253 -1.19 -19.29 3.93
C PRO A 253 -2.58 -18.71 3.63
N SER A 254 -3.20 -18.09 4.64
CA SER A 254 -4.46 -17.35 4.49
C SER A 254 -4.31 -16.12 3.57
N ARG A 255 -5.41 -15.64 2.99
CA ARG A 255 -5.46 -14.46 2.07
C ARG A 255 -4.69 -13.22 2.58
N ARG A 256 -4.49 -13.08 3.90
CA ARG A 256 -3.70 -12.01 4.54
C ARG A 256 -2.18 -12.21 4.45
N GLN A 257 -1.69 -13.46 4.44
CA GLN A 257 -0.27 -13.78 4.24
C GLN A 257 0.14 -13.68 2.75
N GLN A 258 -0.79 -13.90 1.82
CA GLN A 258 -0.62 -13.63 0.39
C GLN A 258 -0.36 -12.13 0.13
N HIS A 259 -1.01 -11.25 0.90
CA HIS A 259 -0.85 -9.79 0.84
C HIS A 259 0.53 -9.30 1.35
N VAL A 260 1.04 -9.88 2.45
CA VAL A 260 2.30 -9.45 3.09
C VAL A 260 3.54 -10.00 2.39
N GLY A 261 3.46 -11.16 1.73
CA GLY A 261 4.55 -11.70 0.89
C GLY A 261 4.79 -10.86 -0.37
N ALA A 262 3.73 -10.64 -1.15
CA ALA A 262 3.74 -9.85 -2.40
C ALA A 262 4.40 -8.46 -2.26
N VAL A 263 4.10 -7.74 -1.17
CA VAL A 263 4.63 -6.39 -0.91
C VAL A 263 6.12 -6.42 -0.51
N ARG A 264 6.58 -7.47 0.19
CA ARG A 264 8.00 -7.68 0.56
C ARG A 264 8.85 -8.13 -0.63
N ALA A 265 8.26 -8.88 -1.57
CA ALA A 265 8.88 -9.33 -2.83
C ALA A 265 9.27 -8.15 -3.73
N ARG A 266 8.32 -7.24 -3.94
CA ARG A 266 8.47 -6.02 -4.77
C ARG A 266 9.70 -5.23 -4.33
N ARG A 267 9.84 -5.01 -3.02
CA ARG A 267 10.96 -4.25 -2.47
C ARG A 267 12.30 -4.99 -2.62
N ARG A 268 12.37 -6.31 -2.42
CA ARG A 268 13.65 -7.06 -2.44
C ARG A 268 14.23 -7.30 -3.83
N ALA A 269 13.41 -7.43 -4.87
CA ALA A 269 13.87 -7.50 -6.26
C ALA A 269 14.27 -6.10 -6.77
N GLU A 270 13.49 -5.07 -6.42
CA GLU A 270 13.91 -3.67 -6.63
C GLU A 270 15.22 -3.37 -5.92
N THR A 271 15.42 -3.81 -4.67
CA THR A 271 16.66 -3.60 -3.91
C THR A 271 17.88 -4.18 -4.60
N ALA A 272 17.83 -5.38 -5.20
CA ALA A 272 19.02 -5.96 -5.81
C ALA A 272 19.46 -5.23 -7.09
N LEU A 273 18.50 -4.86 -7.93
CA LEU A 273 18.75 -3.99 -9.08
C LEU A 273 19.20 -2.60 -8.58
N LEU A 274 18.52 -2.01 -7.58
CA LEU A 274 18.88 -0.74 -6.94
C LEU A 274 20.27 -0.78 -6.33
N THR A 275 20.72 -1.86 -5.71
CA THR A 275 22.03 -1.89 -5.01
C THR A 275 23.15 -1.82 -6.04
N THR A 276 23.03 -2.59 -7.14
CA THR A 276 23.96 -2.51 -8.26
C THR A 276 23.86 -1.13 -8.93
N GLU A 277 22.67 -0.64 -9.23
CA GLU A 277 22.39 0.67 -9.83
C GLU A 277 22.85 1.87 -8.97
N LEU A 278 22.62 1.87 -7.67
CA LEU A 278 23.08 2.88 -6.73
C LEU A 278 24.61 2.90 -6.60
N SER A 279 25.27 1.73 -6.71
CA SER A 279 26.73 1.67 -6.73
C SER A 279 27.29 2.38 -7.98
N VAL A 280 26.56 2.35 -9.09
CA VAL A 280 26.94 2.99 -10.37
C VAL A 280 26.73 4.49 -10.27
N ALA A 281 25.62 4.92 -9.68
CA ALA A 281 25.33 6.33 -9.44
C ALA A 281 26.38 7.04 -8.58
N ARG A 282 27.07 6.32 -7.69
CA ARG A 282 28.15 6.87 -6.84
C ARG A 282 29.46 7.10 -7.59
N GLU A 283 29.69 6.37 -8.67
CA GLU A 283 30.94 6.40 -9.46
C GLU A 283 30.75 6.99 -10.86
N ASP A 284 29.53 7.37 -11.24
CA ASP A 284 29.24 8.07 -12.49
C ASP A 284 29.96 9.42 -12.52
N PRO A 285 30.85 9.70 -13.50
CA PRO A 285 31.57 10.97 -13.60
C PRO A 285 30.66 12.20 -13.67
N LEU A 286 29.42 12.04 -14.15
CA LEU A 286 28.42 13.10 -14.20
C LEU A 286 27.72 13.33 -12.85
N MET A 287 27.80 12.36 -11.94
CA MET A 287 27.36 12.49 -10.56
C MET A 287 28.53 13.05 -9.73
N LYS A 288 28.72 14.38 -9.77
CA LYS A 288 29.58 15.06 -8.78
C LYS A 288 29.14 14.63 -7.37
N THR A 289 30.07 14.16 -6.55
CA THR A 289 29.80 13.84 -5.15
C THR A 289 29.16 15.07 -4.51
N LYS A 290 27.96 14.90 -3.96
CA LYS A 290 27.15 15.97 -3.32
C LYS A 290 27.89 16.73 -2.20
N GLN A 291 29.14 16.43 -1.87
CA GLN A 291 29.89 17.06 -0.78
C GLN A 291 30.36 18.47 -1.13
N GLY A 292 30.85 18.74 -2.34
CA GLY A 292 31.32 20.09 -2.73
C GLY A 292 30.22 21.15 -2.66
N THR A 293 29.01 20.80 -3.08
CA THR A 293 27.83 21.69 -3.02
C THR A 293 27.37 21.98 -1.59
N LYS A 294 27.54 21.05 -0.64
CA LYS A 294 27.05 21.22 0.75
C LYS A 294 27.86 22.26 1.51
N VAL A 295 29.18 22.22 1.37
CA VAL A 295 30.07 23.19 2.03
C VAL A 295 29.82 24.59 1.45
N GLU A 296 29.62 24.68 0.15
CA GLU A 296 29.29 25.95 -0.53
C GLU A 296 27.93 26.52 -0.09
N LEU A 297 26.91 25.67 0.06
CA LEU A 297 25.60 26.08 0.61
C LEU A 297 25.71 26.59 2.06
N LEU A 298 26.56 25.98 2.88
CA LEU A 298 26.81 26.45 4.24
C LEU A 298 27.61 27.75 4.27
N ARG A 299 28.67 27.89 3.46
CA ARG A 299 29.43 29.15 3.37
C ARG A 299 28.55 30.32 2.94
N HIS A 300 27.61 30.10 2.02
CA HIS A 300 26.68 31.15 1.62
C HIS A 300 25.75 31.58 2.78
N ARG A 301 25.37 30.65 3.66
CA ARG A 301 24.44 30.94 4.76
C ARG A 301 25.15 31.40 6.04
N PHE A 302 26.39 30.97 6.23
CA PHE A 302 27.27 31.21 7.37
C PHE A 302 28.69 31.50 6.84
N PRO A 303 28.98 32.76 6.45
CA PRO A 303 30.24 33.13 5.81
C PRO A 303 31.44 32.93 6.74
N ASP A 304 31.24 33.13 8.04
CA ASP A 304 32.27 33.12 9.08
C ASP A 304 32.50 31.72 9.68
N LEU A 305 31.79 30.70 9.18
CA LEU A 305 31.88 29.33 9.69
C LEU A 305 33.05 28.57 9.06
N ASP A 306 34.06 28.24 9.85
CA ASP A 306 35.15 27.36 9.43
C ASP A 306 34.72 25.89 9.37
N LEU A 307 34.70 25.36 8.14
CA LEU A 307 34.27 24.01 7.78
C LEU A 307 35.40 23.16 7.17
N ALA A 308 36.66 23.59 7.26
CA ALA A 308 37.79 22.90 6.62
C ALA A 308 37.83 21.40 6.94
N ASP A 309 37.54 21.04 8.20
CA ASP A 309 37.56 19.65 8.67
C ASP A 309 36.17 18.99 8.78
N ALA A 310 35.09 19.75 8.54
CA ALA A 310 33.71 19.27 8.70
C ALA A 310 33.08 18.77 7.39
N ALA A 311 33.72 18.96 6.24
CA ALA A 311 33.18 18.58 4.93
C ALA A 311 32.88 17.07 4.79
N SER A 312 33.75 16.23 5.34
CA SER A 312 33.59 14.77 5.37
C SER A 312 32.44 14.31 6.28
N ALA A 313 32.07 15.17 7.24
CA ALA A 313 31.01 14.95 8.21
C ALA A 313 29.61 15.32 7.70
N LEU A 314 29.46 15.93 6.52
CA LEU A 314 28.16 16.39 6.00
C LEU A 314 27.48 15.35 5.07
N HIS A 315 26.36 14.78 5.54
CA HIS A 315 25.51 13.90 4.74
C HIS A 315 24.43 14.66 3.94
N MET A 316 23.85 15.72 4.48
CA MET A 316 22.86 16.56 3.78
C MET A 316 22.88 18.00 4.29
N VAL A 317 22.62 18.98 3.42
CA VAL A 317 22.38 20.38 3.78
C VAL A 317 21.15 20.84 3.01
N ASP A 318 20.17 21.42 3.70
CA ASP A 318 18.93 21.96 3.15
C ASP A 318 18.77 23.42 3.60
N VAL A 319 18.79 24.31 2.62
CA VAL A 319 18.61 25.77 2.75
C VAL A 319 17.40 26.25 1.95
N SER A 320 16.47 25.35 1.62
CA SER A 320 15.29 25.67 0.78
C SER A 320 14.36 26.71 1.41
N LYS A 321 14.47 26.94 2.72
CA LYS A 321 13.71 27.97 3.43
C LYS A 321 14.65 29.09 3.88
N ALA A 322 14.24 30.33 3.67
CA ALA A 322 15.04 31.50 4.03
C ALA A 322 15.23 31.63 5.55
N ASP A 323 14.21 31.28 6.33
CA ASP A 323 14.20 31.36 7.80
C ASP A 323 14.93 30.20 8.50
N ARG A 324 15.35 29.16 7.76
CA ARG A 324 15.81 27.91 8.38
C ARG A 324 16.86 27.16 7.59
N THR A 325 17.87 26.63 8.27
CA THR A 325 18.87 25.72 7.67
C THR A 325 18.89 24.39 8.37
N ARG A 326 18.84 23.28 7.62
CA ARG A 326 18.88 21.92 8.17
C ARG A 326 20.08 21.15 7.64
N ILE A 327 20.80 20.49 8.53
CA ILE A 327 22.04 19.78 8.24
C ILE A 327 21.92 18.38 8.81
N LEU A 328 22.27 17.35 8.03
CA LEU A 328 22.40 15.96 8.48
C LEU A 328 23.87 15.58 8.40
N THR A 329 24.43 15.08 9.50
CA THR A 329 25.80 14.57 9.58
C THR A 329 25.90 13.13 9.09
N THR A 330 27.11 12.67 8.78
CA THR A 330 27.37 11.29 8.34
C THR A 330 27.12 10.25 9.43
N GLY A 331 27.24 10.60 10.72
CA GLY A 331 26.85 9.72 11.81
C GLY A 331 25.35 9.75 12.12
N GLY A 332 24.55 10.53 11.38
CA GLY A 332 23.08 10.50 11.43
C GLY A 332 22.45 11.49 12.41
N GLY A 333 23.23 12.44 12.94
CA GLY A 333 22.75 13.57 13.71
C GLY A 333 22.25 14.70 12.81
N TRP A 334 21.20 15.39 13.21
CA TRP A 334 20.65 16.56 12.55
C TRP A 334 20.94 17.81 13.36
N VAL A 335 21.29 18.89 12.67
CA VAL A 335 21.37 20.25 13.22
C VAL A 335 20.43 21.14 12.42
N GLU A 336 19.54 21.86 13.10
CA GLU A 336 18.62 22.82 12.52
C GLU A 336 18.91 24.20 13.12
N VAL A 337 19.14 25.20 12.26
CA VAL A 337 19.35 26.58 12.64
C VAL A 337 18.11 27.38 12.25
N ASP A 338 17.48 28.00 13.24
CA ASP A 338 16.35 28.89 13.09
C ASP A 338 16.84 30.34 13.06
N HIS A 339 16.85 30.94 11.87
CA HIS A 339 17.38 32.28 11.65
C HIS A 339 16.43 33.38 12.09
N GLY A 340 15.14 33.07 12.27
CA GLY A 340 14.14 34.02 12.76
C GLY A 340 14.02 34.01 14.29
N GLY A 341 14.26 32.86 14.93
CA GLY A 341 14.12 32.67 16.37
C GLY A 341 15.42 32.62 17.18
N GLY A 342 16.60 32.67 16.54
CA GLY A 342 17.88 32.66 17.25
C GLY A 342 18.19 31.33 17.97
N ALA A 343 17.72 30.20 17.42
CA ALA A 343 17.80 28.90 18.09
C ALA A 343 18.46 27.84 17.20
N ILE A 344 19.28 26.98 17.82
CA ILE A 344 19.87 25.80 17.17
C ILE A 344 19.28 24.55 17.82
N ARG A 345 18.69 23.68 17.01
CA ARG A 345 18.03 22.45 17.46
C ARG A 345 18.76 21.24 16.91
N GLN A 346 19.00 20.22 17.75
CA GLN A 346 19.62 18.97 17.32
C GLN A 346 18.63 17.80 17.38
N TYR A 347 18.67 16.90 16.38
CA TYR A 347 17.82 15.71 16.31
C TYR A 347 18.62 14.47 15.86
N GLY A 348 18.10 13.25 16.00
CA GLY A 348 18.74 12.06 15.44
C GLY A 348 19.87 11.46 16.29
N ASN A 349 20.80 10.74 15.65
CA ASN A 349 21.87 10.02 16.34
C ASN A 349 22.81 11.01 17.05
N ARG A 350 23.18 10.72 18.30
CA ARG A 350 24.13 11.53 19.07
C ARG A 350 25.55 11.18 18.65
N ASP A 351 26.01 11.72 17.52
CA ASP A 351 27.43 11.72 17.19
C ASP A 351 28.09 13.02 17.70
N LEU A 352 29.37 12.91 18.12
CA LEU A 352 30.19 14.07 18.51
C LEU A 352 30.27 15.12 17.40
N VAL A 353 30.06 14.67 16.16
CA VAL A 353 30.11 15.46 14.93
C VAL A 353 28.95 16.46 14.85
N ALA A 354 27.70 16.05 15.12
CA ALA A 354 26.56 16.97 15.09
C ALA A 354 26.61 17.97 16.26
N ALA A 355 27.08 17.52 17.43
CA ALA A 355 27.27 18.38 18.60
C ALA A 355 28.35 19.46 18.34
N ASP A 356 29.50 19.07 17.79
CA ASP A 356 30.56 20.01 17.44
C ASP A 356 30.11 21.00 16.34
N LEU A 357 29.39 20.51 15.32
CA LEU A 357 28.84 21.37 14.27
C LEU A 357 27.83 22.39 14.81
N ALA A 358 26.92 21.98 15.69
CA ALA A 358 25.96 22.88 16.31
C ALA A 358 26.63 23.96 17.16
N ARG A 359 27.69 23.59 17.89
CA ARG A 359 28.51 24.53 18.66
C ARG A 359 29.17 25.57 17.74
N ARG A 360 29.86 25.13 16.68
CA ARG A 360 30.49 26.05 15.72
C ARG A 360 29.47 26.98 15.05
N LEU A 361 28.26 26.49 14.77
CA LEU A 361 27.17 27.30 14.22
C LEU A 361 26.63 28.34 15.21
N ALA A 362 26.57 28.00 16.51
CA ALA A 362 26.21 28.96 17.56
C ALA A 362 27.28 30.04 17.68
N ASP A 363 28.55 29.62 17.73
CA ASP A 363 29.71 30.51 17.85
C ASP A 363 29.79 31.49 16.67
N ALA A 364 29.59 31.00 15.43
CA ALA A 364 29.59 31.83 14.22
C ALA A 364 28.45 32.87 14.18
N GLN A 365 27.37 32.66 14.95
CA GLN A 365 26.21 33.54 15.00
C GLN A 365 26.17 34.39 16.28
N GLY A 366 27.09 34.19 17.21
CA GLY A 366 27.15 34.89 18.49
C GLY A 366 26.00 34.57 19.44
N TRP A 367 25.44 33.35 19.40
CA TRP A 367 24.29 32.95 20.24
C TRP A 367 24.73 32.24 21.53
N GLU A 368 24.15 32.61 22.68
CA GLU A 368 24.41 31.94 23.98
C GLU A 368 23.86 30.50 24.00
N GLN A 369 24.62 29.56 24.59
CA GLN A 369 24.40 28.11 24.46
C GLN A 369 23.20 27.52 25.26
N ASP A 370 22.30 28.35 25.79
CA ASP A 370 21.22 27.92 26.71
C ASP A 370 19.85 27.66 26.06
N THR A 371 19.77 27.48 24.73
CA THR A 371 18.53 27.07 24.04
C THR A 371 18.57 25.62 23.52
N VAL A 372 19.05 24.68 24.33
CA VAL A 372 18.98 23.24 24.02
C VAL A 372 17.92 22.56 24.87
N GLU A 373 16.64 22.74 24.53
CA GLU A 373 15.58 21.88 25.08
C GLU A 373 15.62 20.51 24.41
N TRP A 374 16.14 19.51 25.14
CA TRP A 374 16.21 18.12 24.70
C TRP A 374 15.15 17.27 25.38
N LEU A 375 14.10 16.90 24.67
CA LEU A 375 13.47 15.59 24.83
C LEU A 375 13.06 15.06 23.46
N PRO A 376 13.59 13.91 23.00
CA PRO A 376 13.11 13.30 21.77
C PRO A 376 11.62 12.98 21.93
N PRO A 377 10.82 12.96 20.85
CA PRO A 377 9.48 12.43 20.90
C PRO A 377 9.53 11.01 21.48
N ALA A 378 9.06 10.85 22.71
CA ALA A 378 9.22 9.63 23.46
C ALA A 378 8.00 9.42 24.35
N LEU A 379 7.62 8.16 24.49
CA LEU A 379 6.58 7.77 25.43
C LEU A 379 7.14 6.85 26.50
N ARG A 380 6.59 6.97 27.70
CA ARG A 380 6.92 6.11 28.85
C ARG A 380 5.66 5.53 29.46
N ALA A 381 5.81 4.37 30.08
CA ALA A 381 4.76 3.67 30.85
C ALA A 381 4.37 4.37 32.18
N GLY A 382 4.82 5.61 32.42
CA GLY A 382 4.63 6.40 33.66
C GLY A 382 5.95 6.80 34.36
N ARG A 383 5.85 7.37 35.57
CA ARG A 383 6.99 7.68 36.45
C ARG A 383 7.68 6.40 36.94
N GLY A 384 8.78 6.05 36.28
CA GLY A 384 9.74 5.05 36.75
C GLY A 384 11.17 5.39 36.29
N PRO A 385 12.21 4.89 36.98
CA PRO A 385 13.59 5.14 36.57
C PRO A 385 13.85 4.59 35.16
N ALA A 386 14.75 5.24 34.42
CA ALA A 386 15.21 4.73 33.13
C ALA A 386 15.87 3.36 33.37
N GLN A 387 15.33 2.29 32.78
CA GLN A 387 15.97 0.97 32.91
C GLN A 387 17.27 0.95 32.10
N SER A 388 18.24 0.18 32.60
CA SER A 388 19.39 -0.30 31.83
C SER A 388 18.93 -0.97 30.52
N PRO A 389 19.82 -1.11 29.51
CA PRO A 389 19.47 -1.78 28.26
C PRO A 389 18.82 -3.15 28.53
N PRO A 390 17.71 -3.48 27.86
CA PRO A 390 17.00 -4.74 28.10
C PRO A 390 17.93 -5.94 27.84
N THR A 391 17.79 -7.00 28.63
CA THR A 391 18.56 -8.25 28.45
C THR A 391 18.25 -8.89 27.08
N PRO A 392 19.10 -9.81 26.55
CA PRO A 392 18.80 -10.52 25.31
C PRO A 392 17.40 -11.16 25.29
N GLU A 393 16.97 -11.76 26.39
CA GLU A 393 15.67 -12.41 26.54
C GLU A 393 14.52 -11.38 26.51
N GLN A 394 14.70 -10.26 27.20
CA GLN A 394 13.74 -9.16 27.19
C GLN A 394 13.60 -8.53 25.80
N ARG A 395 14.71 -8.39 25.06
CA ARG A 395 14.69 -7.90 23.67
C ARG A 395 13.96 -8.85 22.74
N HIS A 396 14.21 -10.14 22.89
CA HIS A 396 13.52 -11.15 22.11
C HIS A 396 12.01 -11.08 22.35
N SER A 397 11.60 -11.06 23.62
CA SER A 397 10.21 -10.97 24.04
C SER A 397 9.53 -9.68 23.56
N LEU A 398 10.21 -8.53 23.65
CA LEU A 398 9.71 -7.25 23.10
C LEU A 398 9.54 -7.32 21.58
N ALA A 399 10.51 -7.91 20.88
CA ALA A 399 10.46 -8.06 19.43
C ALA A 399 9.32 -8.97 18.99
N GLU A 400 9.04 -10.05 19.72
CA GLU A 400 7.88 -10.92 19.47
C GLU A 400 6.56 -10.17 19.65
N ARG A 401 6.37 -9.41 20.74
CA ARG A 401 5.15 -8.61 20.94
C ARG A 401 4.92 -7.59 19.82
N TRP A 402 5.97 -6.92 19.34
CA TRP A 402 5.86 -6.04 18.18
C TRP A 402 5.48 -6.80 16.90
N ARG A 403 5.99 -8.03 16.72
CA ARG A 403 5.61 -8.89 15.58
C ARG A 403 4.16 -9.35 15.67
N GLU A 404 3.67 -9.69 16.87
CA GLU A 404 2.28 -10.08 17.13
C GLU A 404 1.30 -8.94 16.80
N ARG A 405 1.65 -7.70 17.11
CA ARG A 405 0.92 -6.49 16.68
C ARG A 405 0.91 -6.25 15.17
N GLY A 406 1.62 -7.06 14.40
CA GLY A 406 1.67 -6.96 12.95
C GLY A 406 2.79 -6.06 12.42
N TYR A 407 3.74 -5.63 13.25
CA TYR A 407 4.94 -4.94 12.78
C TYR A 407 5.97 -5.94 12.28
N THR A 408 6.64 -5.58 11.20
CA THR A 408 7.42 -6.58 10.43
C THR A 408 8.86 -6.19 10.20
N ASP A 409 9.16 -4.90 10.35
CA ASP A 409 10.51 -4.37 10.43
C ASP A 409 10.87 -4.24 11.91
N VAL A 410 11.20 -5.37 12.56
CA VAL A 410 11.54 -5.44 13.98
C VAL A 410 12.93 -6.04 14.13
N THR A 411 13.88 -5.23 14.59
CA THR A 411 15.29 -5.60 14.75
C THR A 411 15.69 -5.56 16.22
N GLU A 412 16.27 -6.66 16.71
CA GLU A 412 16.83 -6.73 18.06
C GLU A 412 18.26 -6.18 18.04
N ALA A 413 18.55 -5.15 18.83
CA ALA A 413 19.87 -4.53 18.95
C ALA A 413 20.28 -4.42 20.42
N ARG A 414 21.56 -4.20 20.72
CA ARG A 414 22.04 -4.15 22.12
C ARG A 414 21.36 -3.06 22.96
N ASP A 415 20.87 -2.01 22.32
CA ASP A 415 20.23 -0.83 22.92
C ASP A 415 18.69 -0.87 22.88
N GLY A 416 18.08 -2.01 22.55
CA GLY A 416 16.64 -2.20 22.54
C GLY A 416 16.12 -2.88 21.28
N VAL A 417 14.81 -2.82 21.09
CA VAL A 417 14.12 -3.33 19.91
C VAL A 417 13.76 -2.17 19.00
N TRP A 418 14.15 -2.27 17.74
CA TRP A 418 13.92 -1.23 16.74
C TRP A 418 12.80 -1.62 15.80
N ILE A 419 11.81 -0.74 15.62
CA ILE A 419 10.60 -0.99 14.83
C ILE A 419 10.47 0.06 13.72
N GLY A 420 10.51 -0.35 12.47
CA GLY A 420 10.24 0.54 11.34
C GLY A 420 8.74 0.79 11.17
N VAL A 421 8.33 2.07 11.22
CA VAL A 421 6.93 2.50 11.10
C VAL A 421 6.83 3.69 10.15
N GLY A 422 6.45 3.43 8.90
CA GLY A 422 6.36 4.44 7.85
C GLY A 422 7.72 5.09 7.57
N ALA A 423 7.81 6.40 7.77
CA ALA A 423 9.04 7.20 7.67
C ALA A 423 9.78 7.39 9.01
N ALA A 424 9.30 6.75 10.08
CA ALA A 424 9.89 6.80 11.42
C ALA A 424 10.46 5.43 11.81
N ARG A 425 11.33 5.43 12.82
CA ARG A 425 11.79 4.23 13.52
C ARG A 425 11.53 4.39 15.00
N LEU A 426 10.89 3.42 15.61
CA LEU A 426 10.69 3.35 17.05
C LEU A 426 11.83 2.55 17.68
N GLN A 427 12.32 3.00 18.82
CA GLN A 427 13.24 2.25 19.65
C GLN A 427 12.54 1.96 20.98
N ASP A 428 12.24 0.70 21.21
CA ASP A 428 11.57 0.22 22.41
C ASP A 428 12.58 -0.44 23.36
N THR A 429 12.66 0.10 24.57
CA THR A 429 13.45 -0.45 25.67
C THR A 429 12.57 -1.15 26.72
N GLY A 430 11.28 -1.33 26.44
CA GLY A 430 10.28 -1.97 27.30
C GLY A 430 9.33 -0.95 27.93
N ASN A 431 9.86 -0.13 28.83
CA ASN A 431 9.10 0.92 29.53
C ASN A 431 9.17 2.30 28.85
N ARG A 432 9.94 2.41 27.76
CA ARG A 432 10.11 3.63 26.98
C ARG A 432 10.18 3.28 25.50
N VAL A 433 9.44 4.02 24.69
CA VAL A 433 9.57 4.01 23.24
C VAL A 433 9.99 5.39 22.76
N THR A 434 11.11 5.45 22.05
CA THR A 434 11.63 6.69 21.45
C THR A 434 11.37 6.69 19.96
N VAL A 435 10.83 7.77 19.42
CA VAL A 435 10.58 7.93 17.98
C VAL A 435 11.77 8.63 17.33
N HIS A 436 12.32 7.99 16.32
CA HIS A 436 13.42 8.48 15.50
C HIS A 436 12.92 8.77 14.08
N GLY A 437 13.50 9.78 13.43
CA GLY A 437 13.11 10.18 12.07
C GLY A 437 11.83 11.02 12.01
N ARG A 438 11.16 11.04 10.85
CA ARG A 438 9.97 11.89 10.64
C ARG A 438 8.75 11.25 11.30
N VAL A 439 8.29 11.86 12.39
CA VAL A 439 7.05 11.49 13.09
C VAL A 439 5.88 11.51 12.11
N ASN A 440 5.16 10.38 12.05
CA ASN A 440 4.01 10.17 11.18
C ASN A 440 2.87 9.50 11.98
N ASP A 441 1.67 9.46 11.40
CA ASP A 441 0.48 8.97 12.10
C ASP A 441 0.55 7.47 12.41
N ASP A 442 1.24 6.68 11.58
CA ASP A 442 1.45 5.26 11.83
C ASP A 442 2.31 5.04 13.08
N ALA A 443 3.36 5.85 13.25
CA ALA A 443 4.22 5.82 14.43
C ALA A 443 3.43 6.20 15.67
N ILE A 444 2.59 7.24 15.60
CA ILE A 444 1.75 7.66 16.72
C ILE A 444 0.74 6.57 17.11
N ARG A 445 0.09 5.95 16.12
CA ARG A 445 -0.85 4.84 16.32
C ARG A 445 -0.18 3.63 16.97
N ALA A 446 1.04 3.32 16.55
CA ALA A 446 1.84 2.25 17.13
C ALA A 446 2.14 2.47 18.61
N LEU A 447 2.42 3.73 18.98
CA LEU A 447 2.72 4.11 20.37
C LEU A 447 1.48 3.97 21.26
N ALA A 448 0.32 4.46 20.81
CA ALA A 448 -0.94 4.30 21.54
C ALA A 448 -1.33 2.81 21.67
N GLY A 449 -1.12 2.00 20.62
CA GLY A 449 -1.39 0.56 20.66
C GLY A 449 -0.52 -0.18 21.68
N LYS A 450 0.77 0.15 21.76
CA LYS A 450 1.64 -0.41 22.80
C LYS A 450 1.15 -0.01 24.20
N ALA A 451 0.82 1.27 24.41
CA ALA A 451 0.35 1.73 25.71
C ALA A 451 -0.92 1.00 26.17
N LYS A 452 -1.86 0.77 25.24
CA LYS A 452 -3.10 0.02 25.48
C LYS A 452 -2.84 -1.41 25.95
N GLU A 453 -1.95 -2.11 25.27
CA GLU A 453 -1.74 -3.55 25.48
C GLU A 453 -0.71 -3.88 26.56
N GLU A 454 0.34 -3.06 26.69
CA GLU A 454 1.48 -3.35 27.57
C GLU A 454 1.62 -2.40 28.77
N TRP A 455 1.03 -1.20 28.72
CA TRP A 455 1.17 -0.20 29.79
C TRP A 455 -0.15 0.09 30.51
N GLY A 456 -1.07 -0.86 30.49
CA GLY A 456 -2.35 -0.76 31.20
C GLY A 456 -3.23 0.39 30.70
N GLY A 457 -3.09 0.80 29.44
CA GLY A 457 -3.86 1.90 28.85
C GLY A 457 -3.45 3.28 29.33
N ARG A 458 -2.22 3.45 29.85
CA ARG A 458 -1.70 4.75 30.29
C ARG A 458 -0.36 5.05 29.63
N MET A 459 -0.11 6.32 29.32
CA MET A 459 1.18 6.76 28.79
C MET A 459 1.51 8.22 29.13
N GLU A 460 2.80 8.50 29.24
CA GLU A 460 3.33 9.86 29.22
C GLU A 460 3.90 10.16 27.84
N ILE A 461 3.72 11.39 27.34
CA ILE A 461 4.19 11.84 26.03
C ILE A 461 5.15 13.01 26.22
N TRP A 462 6.32 12.91 25.63
CA TRP A 462 7.36 13.95 25.64
C TRP A 462 7.71 14.32 24.20
N GLY A 463 8.09 15.58 23.96
CA GLY A 463 8.44 16.09 22.63
C GLY A 463 7.66 17.37 22.25
N PRO A 464 7.73 17.79 20.97
CA PRO A 464 7.10 19.02 20.49
C PRO A 464 5.57 19.02 20.66
N ASP A 465 4.96 20.20 20.82
CA ASP A 465 3.52 20.35 21.06
C ASP A 465 2.64 19.76 19.95
N ASP A 466 3.03 19.90 18.68
CA ASP A 466 2.32 19.27 17.56
C ASP A 466 2.26 17.74 17.70
N PHE A 467 3.39 17.14 18.09
CA PHE A 467 3.45 15.71 18.32
C PHE A 467 2.58 15.29 19.51
N LYS A 468 2.69 16.00 20.65
CA LYS A 468 1.89 15.71 21.84
C LYS A 468 0.39 15.83 21.55
N ALA A 469 -0.05 16.84 20.79
CA ALA A 469 -1.43 17.01 20.38
C ALA A 469 -1.93 15.85 19.50
N ARG A 470 -1.17 15.45 18.48
CA ARG A 470 -1.53 14.34 17.59
C ARG A 470 -1.54 12.99 18.30
N ALA A 471 -0.56 12.78 19.19
CA ALA A 471 -0.49 11.57 20.01
C ALA A 471 -1.60 11.50 21.05
N TRP A 472 -2.00 12.62 21.63
CA TRP A 472 -3.16 12.70 22.52
C TRP A 472 -4.45 12.33 21.79
N LEU A 473 -4.71 12.87 20.60
CA LEU A 473 -5.90 12.53 19.81
C LEU A 473 -5.98 11.03 19.49
N GLU A 474 -4.86 10.43 19.09
CA GLU A 474 -4.80 9.01 18.81
C GLU A 474 -4.96 8.16 20.07
N ALA A 475 -4.45 8.63 21.21
CA ALA A 475 -4.68 7.99 22.51
C ALA A 475 -6.18 7.92 22.82
N GLN A 476 -6.90 9.03 22.64
CA GLN A 476 -8.35 9.09 22.86
C GLN A 476 -9.10 8.10 21.97
N ARG A 477 -8.74 8.00 20.68
CA ARG A 477 -9.32 7.02 19.74
C ARG A 477 -9.14 5.57 20.19
N GLN A 478 -8.04 5.28 20.87
CA GLN A 478 -7.70 3.93 21.31
C GLN A 478 -8.11 3.62 22.76
N GLY A 479 -8.59 4.62 23.50
CA GLY A 479 -8.96 4.50 24.92
C GLY A 479 -7.75 4.51 25.87
N VAL A 480 -6.69 5.24 25.50
CA VAL A 480 -5.45 5.37 26.28
C VAL A 480 -5.41 6.73 26.99
N VAL A 481 -5.12 6.71 28.28
CA VAL A 481 -5.01 7.91 29.12
C VAL A 481 -3.61 8.50 29.04
N VAL A 482 -3.54 9.79 28.70
CA VAL A 482 -2.29 10.57 28.70
C VAL A 482 -2.19 11.37 29.99
N THR A 483 -1.11 11.19 30.75
CA THR A 483 -1.05 11.70 32.14
C THR A 483 -0.23 12.98 32.34
N ASN A 484 0.60 13.38 31.38
CA ASN A 484 1.52 14.52 31.50
C ASN A 484 1.30 15.63 30.45
N PHE A 485 0.14 15.63 29.77
CA PHE A 485 -0.15 16.61 28.74
C PHE A 485 -1.64 16.97 28.73
N GLU A 486 -1.94 18.25 28.97
CA GLU A 486 -3.26 18.84 28.78
C GLU A 486 -3.34 19.44 27.36
N PRO A 487 -4.25 18.96 26.50
CA PRO A 487 -4.36 19.46 25.13
C PRO A 487 -4.93 20.89 25.08
N PRO A 488 -4.47 21.74 24.15
CA PRO A 488 -5.08 23.05 23.91
C PRO A 488 -6.55 22.92 23.46
N GLU A 489 -7.37 23.95 23.73
CA GLU A 489 -8.81 23.98 23.44
C GLU A 489 -9.16 23.52 22.01
N ARG A 490 -8.45 24.04 21.00
CA ARG A 490 -8.60 23.66 19.58
C ARG A 490 -8.54 22.15 19.32
N VAL A 491 -7.76 21.41 20.12
CA VAL A 491 -7.57 19.95 19.98
C VAL A 491 -8.73 19.21 20.66
N ARG A 492 -9.22 19.71 21.80
CA ARG A 492 -10.40 19.16 22.49
C ARG A 492 -11.66 19.29 21.64
N GLU A 493 -11.89 20.47 21.06
CA GLU A 493 -13.03 20.68 20.15
C GLU A 493 -12.95 19.77 18.90
N ALA A 494 -11.74 19.53 18.39
CA ALA A 494 -11.56 18.63 17.24
C ALA A 494 -11.98 17.20 17.59
N TRP A 495 -11.68 16.74 18.80
CA TRP A 495 -12.11 15.44 19.31
C TRP A 495 -13.63 15.36 19.51
N GLU A 496 -14.24 16.40 20.08
CA GLU A 496 -15.71 16.47 20.24
C GLU A 496 -16.43 16.41 18.89
N ARG A 497 -15.93 17.13 17.88
CA ARG A 497 -16.45 17.06 16.51
C ARG A 497 -16.30 15.66 15.91
N GLU A 498 -15.21 14.96 16.18
CA GLU A 498 -14.99 13.58 15.73
C GLU A 498 -15.96 12.59 16.41
N GLN A 499 -16.21 12.77 17.71
CA GLN A 499 -17.19 11.99 18.46
C GLN A 499 -18.61 12.20 17.96
N ALA A 500 -19.02 13.46 17.73
CA ALA A 500 -20.34 13.78 17.17
C ALA A 500 -20.57 13.15 15.79
N LYS A 501 -19.55 13.16 14.92
CA LYS A 501 -19.59 12.47 13.62
C LYS A 501 -19.72 10.95 13.77
N THR A 502 -18.95 10.35 14.67
CA THR A 502 -18.98 8.91 14.92
C THR A 502 -20.34 8.47 15.49
N ALA A 503 -20.91 9.23 16.42
CA ALA A 503 -22.25 9.01 16.95
C ALA A 503 -23.32 9.09 15.85
N THR A 504 -23.21 10.08 14.95
CA THR A 504 -24.12 10.25 13.81
C THR A 504 -24.03 9.08 12.83
N ALA A 505 -22.81 8.62 12.51
CA ALA A 505 -22.59 7.47 11.64
C ALA A 505 -23.12 6.17 12.25
N ARG A 506 -22.88 5.94 13.55
CA ARG A 506 -23.43 4.79 14.29
C ARG A 506 -24.96 4.80 14.31
N ALA A 507 -25.57 5.96 14.55
CA ALA A 507 -27.02 6.11 14.48
C ALA A 507 -27.56 5.86 13.05
N ALA A 508 -26.82 6.20 12.01
CA ALA A 508 -27.20 5.91 10.62
C ALA A 508 -27.14 4.40 10.31
N VAL A 509 -26.10 3.70 10.78
CA VAL A 509 -25.98 2.23 10.64
C VAL A 509 -27.12 1.54 11.39
N GLY A 510 -27.40 1.94 12.65
CA GLY A 510 -28.52 1.39 13.41
C GLY A 510 -29.86 1.54 12.69
N ARG A 511 -30.14 2.73 12.10
CA ARG A 511 -31.36 2.93 11.29
C ARG A 511 -31.47 2.01 10.06
N VAL A 512 -30.35 1.57 9.49
CA VAL A 512 -30.35 0.62 8.35
C VAL A 512 -30.59 -0.81 8.85
N GLU A 513 -29.98 -1.18 9.98
CA GLU A 513 -30.19 -2.47 10.63
C GLU A 513 -31.64 -2.65 11.08
N ASP A 514 -32.24 -1.62 11.68
CA ASP A 514 -33.66 -1.61 12.09
C ASP A 514 -34.58 -1.83 10.89
N ARG A 515 -34.35 -1.12 9.77
CA ARG A 515 -35.13 -1.30 8.52
C ARG A 515 -34.97 -2.70 7.95
N ALA A 516 -33.78 -3.29 8.04
CA ALA A 516 -33.54 -4.66 7.58
C ALA A 516 -34.24 -5.69 8.47
N ALA A 517 -34.35 -5.45 9.78
CA ALA A 517 -35.17 -6.26 10.68
C ALA A 517 -36.65 -6.16 10.30
N THR A 518 -37.19 -4.94 10.18
CA THR A 518 -38.58 -4.72 9.77
C THR A 518 -38.88 -5.32 8.39
N ALA A 519 -37.96 -5.23 7.41
CA ALA A 519 -38.14 -5.84 6.09
C ALA A 519 -38.30 -7.36 6.15
N ARG A 520 -37.56 -8.04 7.04
CA ARG A 520 -37.68 -9.48 7.27
C ARG A 520 -39.02 -9.84 7.89
N GLU A 521 -39.46 -9.07 8.89
CA GLU A 521 -40.76 -9.27 9.54
C GLU A 521 -41.91 -9.02 8.54
N CYS A 522 -41.80 -8.00 7.68
CA CYS A 522 -42.76 -7.76 6.59
C CYS A 522 -42.85 -8.95 5.63
N LEU A 523 -41.71 -9.56 5.28
CA LEU A 523 -41.70 -10.76 4.42
C LEU A 523 -42.34 -11.96 5.10
N ALA A 524 -42.04 -12.20 6.37
CA ALA A 524 -42.66 -13.27 7.14
C ALA A 524 -44.19 -13.11 7.14
N TYR A 525 -44.69 -11.89 7.37
CA TYR A 525 -46.11 -11.58 7.27
C TYR A 525 -46.68 -11.77 5.86
N LEU A 526 -46.03 -11.24 4.82
CA LEU A 526 -46.49 -11.35 3.42
C LEU A 526 -46.48 -12.80 2.89
N ARG A 527 -45.64 -13.67 3.45
CA ARG A 527 -45.56 -15.10 3.16
C ARG A 527 -46.54 -15.95 3.98
N GLY A 528 -47.21 -15.35 4.96
CA GLY A 528 -48.08 -16.06 5.90
C GLY A 528 -47.30 -16.91 6.92
N GLU A 529 -46.02 -16.60 7.14
CA GLU A 529 -45.18 -17.19 8.19
C GLU A 529 -45.42 -16.51 9.56
N SER A 530 -46.07 -15.34 9.56
CA SER A 530 -46.55 -14.61 10.74
C SER A 530 -48.02 -14.21 10.54
N GLU A 531 -48.85 -14.38 11.56
CA GLU A 531 -50.25 -13.92 11.55
C GLU A 531 -50.37 -12.41 11.81
N ASP A 532 -49.44 -11.86 12.59
CA ASP A 532 -49.42 -10.43 12.95
C ASP A 532 -48.44 -9.65 12.05
N PRO A 533 -48.82 -8.45 11.58
CA PRO A 533 -47.91 -7.56 10.86
C PRO A 533 -46.87 -6.97 11.82
N PRO A 534 -45.69 -6.53 11.31
CA PRO A 534 -44.61 -6.01 12.15
C PRO A 534 -45.01 -4.77 12.96
N THR A 535 -45.87 -3.93 12.38
CA THR A 535 -46.57 -2.85 13.08
C THR A 535 -47.99 -2.70 12.51
N PRO A 536 -48.95 -2.12 13.26
CA PRO A 536 -50.31 -1.87 12.77
C PRO A 536 -50.35 -1.03 11.50
N GLU A 537 -49.45 -0.07 11.35
CA GLU A 537 -49.35 0.81 10.17
C GLU A 537 -48.94 0.01 8.93
N LEU A 538 -47.95 -0.88 9.08
CA LEU A 538 -47.52 -1.76 7.99
C LEU A 538 -48.62 -2.75 7.61
N GLY A 539 -49.37 -3.26 8.60
CA GLY A 539 -50.58 -4.06 8.37
C GLY A 539 -51.62 -3.30 7.54
N ALA A 540 -51.98 -2.09 7.97
CA ALA A 540 -52.93 -1.23 7.26
C ALA A 540 -52.49 -0.94 5.82
N TYR A 541 -51.19 -0.71 5.59
CA TYR A 541 -50.66 -0.53 4.23
C TYR A 541 -50.81 -1.81 3.40
N PHE A 542 -50.32 -2.95 3.90
CA PHE A 542 -50.41 -4.21 3.16
C PHE A 542 -51.85 -4.62 2.90
N ASP A 543 -52.79 -4.28 3.79
CA ASP A 543 -54.21 -4.57 3.62
C ASP A 543 -54.86 -3.83 2.45
N THR A 544 -54.32 -2.70 2.03
CA THR A 544 -54.76 -2.00 0.82
C THR A 544 -54.22 -2.62 -0.47
N LEU A 545 -53.20 -3.48 -0.40
CA LEU A 545 -52.57 -4.04 -1.59
C LEU A 545 -53.39 -5.19 -2.19
N PRO A 546 -53.59 -5.22 -3.51
CA PRO A 546 -54.13 -6.38 -4.22
C PRO A 546 -53.35 -7.66 -3.92
N LYS A 547 -54.03 -8.81 -3.93
CA LYS A 547 -53.40 -10.13 -3.67
C LYS A 547 -52.20 -10.41 -4.59
N ALA A 548 -52.26 -10.00 -5.86
CA ALA A 548 -51.17 -10.14 -6.81
C ALA A 548 -49.91 -9.34 -6.41
N ASP A 549 -50.09 -8.17 -5.80
CA ASP A 549 -49.00 -7.30 -5.37
C ASP A 549 -48.35 -7.80 -4.08
N ARG A 550 -49.16 -8.32 -3.14
CA ARG A 550 -48.63 -9.02 -1.96
C ARG A 550 -47.80 -10.24 -2.36
N GLY A 551 -48.26 -11.02 -3.34
CA GLY A 551 -47.51 -12.16 -3.88
C GLY A 551 -46.20 -11.76 -4.56
N ARG A 552 -46.18 -10.63 -5.29
CA ARG A 552 -44.93 -10.09 -5.87
C ARG A 552 -43.93 -9.64 -4.81
N LEU A 553 -44.40 -9.03 -3.72
CA LEU A 553 -43.54 -8.61 -2.61
C LEU A 553 -43.02 -9.81 -1.79
N ALA A 554 -43.85 -10.84 -1.58
CA ALA A 554 -43.47 -12.07 -0.86
C ALA A 554 -42.32 -12.85 -1.54
N GLY A 555 -42.20 -12.73 -2.87
CA GLY A 555 -41.15 -13.35 -3.67
C GLY A 555 -39.81 -12.60 -3.71
N LYS A 556 -39.69 -11.45 -3.02
CA LYS A 556 -38.45 -10.67 -2.94
C LYS A 556 -37.56 -11.10 -1.78
N GLU A 557 -36.30 -10.74 -1.86
CA GLU A 557 -35.32 -10.88 -0.78
C GLU A 557 -35.34 -9.67 0.17
N PRO A 558 -34.99 -9.83 1.47
CA PRO A 558 -35.08 -8.76 2.46
C PRO A 558 -34.36 -7.45 2.06
N TYR A 559 -33.19 -7.56 1.42
CA TYR A 559 -32.41 -6.38 1.01
C TYR A 559 -33.10 -5.57 -0.09
N GLU A 560 -33.97 -6.20 -0.90
CA GLU A 560 -34.74 -5.53 -1.97
C GLU A 560 -35.90 -4.71 -1.41
N LEU A 561 -36.29 -4.97 -0.16
CA LEU A 561 -37.40 -4.30 0.51
C LEU A 561 -36.93 -3.22 1.50
N VAL A 562 -35.70 -3.29 2.00
CA VAL A 562 -35.10 -2.27 2.88
C VAL A 562 -35.33 -0.82 2.42
N PRO A 563 -35.22 -0.47 1.12
CA PRO A 563 -35.48 0.90 0.65
C PRO A 563 -36.96 1.31 0.74
N GLU A 564 -37.88 0.34 0.67
CA GLU A 564 -39.32 0.54 0.55
C GLU A 564 -40.01 0.62 1.93
N VAL A 565 -39.45 -0.03 2.95
CA VAL A 565 -40.03 -0.11 4.32
C VAL A 565 -40.47 1.24 4.87
N GLN A 566 -39.67 2.30 4.66
CA GLN A 566 -40.03 3.63 5.16
C GLN A 566 -41.23 4.24 4.45
N GLU A 567 -41.37 3.99 3.16
CA GLU A 567 -42.50 4.49 2.39
C GLU A 567 -43.78 3.74 2.77
N TRP A 568 -43.68 2.43 3.01
CA TRP A 568 -44.78 1.61 3.51
C TRP A 568 -45.25 2.06 4.88
N GLN A 569 -44.33 2.29 5.82
CA GLN A 569 -44.65 2.83 7.14
C GLN A 569 -45.34 4.19 7.04
N ARG A 570 -44.82 5.12 6.21
CA ARG A 570 -45.43 6.45 6.01
C ARG A 570 -46.87 6.35 5.48
N ARG A 571 -47.10 5.52 4.45
CA ARG A 571 -48.44 5.32 3.88
C ARG A 571 -49.35 4.61 4.87
N GLY A 572 -48.82 3.66 5.60
CA GLY A 572 -49.49 2.94 6.68
C GLY A 572 -49.98 3.84 7.80
N VAL A 573 -49.17 4.82 8.23
CA VAL A 573 -49.56 5.81 9.25
C VAL A 573 -50.79 6.60 8.81
N ALA A 574 -50.83 7.05 7.55
CA ALA A 574 -51.98 7.77 7.00
C ALA A 574 -53.24 6.88 6.95
N LEU A 575 -53.08 5.61 6.55
CA LEU A 575 -54.18 4.65 6.45
C LEU A 575 -54.70 4.16 7.81
N ALA A 576 -53.81 4.00 8.79
CA ALA A 576 -54.16 3.61 10.15
C ALA A 576 -54.87 4.74 10.90
N ALA A 577 -54.57 6.01 10.59
CA ALA A 577 -55.27 7.17 11.15
C ALA A 577 -56.71 7.34 10.63
N GLU A 578 -57.04 6.76 9.46
CA GLU A 578 -58.38 6.81 8.85
C GLU A 578 -59.29 5.65 9.29
N GLN A 579 -58.75 4.63 9.97
CA GLN A 579 -59.53 3.52 10.53
C GLN A 579 -59.95 3.84 11.97
N PRO A 580 -61.25 3.95 12.31
CA PRO A 580 -61.66 4.14 13.70
C PRO A 580 -61.27 2.91 14.52
N ALA A 581 -60.70 3.13 15.70
CA ALA A 581 -60.31 2.06 16.63
C ALA A 581 -61.47 1.09 16.84
N ALA A 582 -61.34 -0.13 16.31
CA ALA A 582 -62.25 -1.21 16.62
C ALA A 582 -62.10 -1.51 18.12
N GLY A 583 -63.15 -1.25 18.89
CA GLY A 583 -63.24 -1.63 20.30
C GLY A 583 -63.04 -3.15 20.50
N PRO A 584 -62.81 -3.60 21.74
CA PRO A 584 -62.44 -4.97 22.02
C PRO A 584 -63.51 -5.94 21.48
N ALA A 585 -63.07 -6.90 20.66
CA ALA A 585 -63.94 -7.90 20.06
C ALA A 585 -64.59 -8.77 21.16
N ALA A 586 -65.92 -8.77 21.20
CA ALA A 586 -66.71 -9.68 22.02
C ALA A 586 -66.41 -11.15 21.68
N PRO A 587 -66.47 -12.07 22.66
CA PRO A 587 -66.13 -13.47 22.45
C PRO A 587 -67.14 -14.14 21.50
N LYS A 588 -66.62 -14.89 20.51
CA LYS A 588 -67.44 -15.67 19.56
C LYS A 588 -68.08 -16.89 20.24
N PRO A 589 -69.28 -17.30 19.80
CA PRO A 589 -70.07 -18.34 20.45
C PRO A 589 -69.53 -19.74 20.14
N THR A 590 -69.54 -20.61 21.15
CA THR A 590 -69.22 -22.03 21.05
C THR A 590 -70.35 -22.80 20.36
N THR A 591 -69.99 -23.65 19.39
CA THR A 591 -70.88 -24.69 18.83
C THR A 591 -70.24 -26.06 19.07
N PRO A 592 -71.01 -27.11 19.45
CA PRO A 592 -70.46 -28.28 20.13
C PRO A 592 -70.03 -29.38 19.15
N GLY A 593 -68.94 -30.09 19.48
CA GLY A 593 -68.46 -31.19 18.66
C GLY A 593 -67.41 -32.09 19.29
N ARG A 594 -67.90 -33.18 19.89
CA ARG A 594 -67.31 -34.54 19.98
C ARG A 594 -66.11 -34.80 20.92
N ARG A 595 -66.37 -35.75 21.84
CA ARG A 595 -65.43 -36.48 22.73
C ARG A 595 -64.24 -37.11 21.99
N PRO A 596 -63.09 -37.19 22.68
CA PRO A 596 -62.46 -38.46 23.05
C PRO A 596 -62.18 -38.49 24.57
N ALA A 597 -62.58 -39.53 25.31
CA ALA A 597 -61.83 -40.77 25.55
C ALA A 597 -60.52 -40.55 26.32
N ASP A 598 -60.65 -40.84 27.62
CA ASP A 598 -59.70 -41.39 28.59
C ASP A 598 -58.52 -40.54 29.10
N ALA A 599 -58.48 -40.51 30.43
CA ALA A 599 -57.62 -39.71 31.30
C ALA A 599 -56.40 -40.52 31.73
N GLU A 600 -55.25 -39.85 31.79
CA GLU A 600 -54.24 -40.12 32.83
C GLU A 600 -53.76 -38.79 33.42
N ASP A 601 -53.64 -38.82 34.73
CA ASP A 601 -53.57 -37.73 35.70
C ASP A 601 -52.12 -37.60 36.18
N ASP A 602 -51.43 -36.51 35.82
CA ASP A 602 -50.11 -36.17 36.35
C ASP A 602 -50.21 -34.90 37.23
N GLY A 603 -50.45 -35.15 38.51
CA GLY A 603 -50.31 -34.16 39.58
C GLY A 603 -48.85 -33.89 39.97
N PRO A 604 -48.55 -32.75 40.61
CA PRO A 604 -47.20 -32.18 40.69
C PRO A 604 -46.30 -32.83 41.75
N ALA A 605 -45.00 -32.91 41.42
CA ALA A 605 -43.93 -33.44 42.27
C ALA A 605 -43.59 -32.52 43.48
N PRO A 606 -43.24 -33.10 44.66
CA PRO A 606 -42.84 -32.36 45.86
C PRO A 606 -41.32 -32.09 45.93
N PRO A 607 -40.85 -31.19 46.85
CA PRO A 607 -39.51 -30.64 46.82
C PRO A 607 -38.45 -31.49 47.55
N TYR A 608 -37.20 -31.25 47.14
CA TYR A 608 -35.92 -31.86 47.55
C TYR A 608 -35.69 -32.06 49.06
N GLY A 609 -35.17 -33.23 49.43
CA GLY A 609 -34.52 -33.52 50.72
C GLY A 609 -32.98 -33.58 50.63
N PRO A 610 -32.23 -33.44 51.75
CA PRO A 610 -30.76 -33.34 51.79
C PRO A 610 -30.04 -34.71 51.86
N PRO A 611 -28.69 -34.75 51.70
CA PRO A 611 -27.96 -35.94 51.26
C PRO A 611 -27.58 -36.92 52.39
N PRO A 612 -27.22 -38.18 52.06
CA PRO A 612 -26.82 -39.17 53.06
C PRO A 612 -25.33 -39.01 53.49
N PRO A 613 -24.97 -39.43 54.72
CA PRO A 613 -23.59 -39.46 55.19
C PRO A 613 -22.82 -40.72 54.73
N ALA A 614 -21.50 -40.58 54.60
CA ALA A 614 -20.55 -41.65 54.32
C ALA A 614 -20.27 -42.53 55.56
N PRO A 615 -19.75 -43.76 55.40
CA PRO A 615 -19.98 -44.85 56.34
C PRO A 615 -18.93 -44.92 57.46
N ARG A 616 -19.38 -44.93 58.71
CA ARG A 616 -19.29 -46.07 59.65
C ARG A 616 -19.98 -45.73 60.97
#